data_AF-A0AB39RYK2-F1
#
_entry.id   AF-A0AB39RYK2-F1
#
_cell.length_a   1.000
_cell.length_b   1.000
_cell.length_c   1.000
_cell.angle_alpha   90.00
_cell.angle_beta   90.00
_cell.angle_gamma   90.00
#
_symmetry.space_group_name_H-M   'P 1'
#
loop_
_entity.id
_entity.type
_entity.pdbx_description
1 polymer ?
#
loop_
_entity_poly.entity_id
_entity_poly.type
_entity_poly.pdbx_seq_one_letter_code
_entity_poly.pdbx_strand_id
1 'polypeptide(L)'
;MPEDALVLATRPLRAEARLEETSRYGDDLWTLTPAWLRADRKPHRLDFVQVPHAHRDTAKLLFYALLIEDTPPGEEPITISSIRAYFTCVRHFLLWAQGRRLPLAQPMGDDLDAYHAELTSLRLSVSGVYRHRRAVRLLWAYRSRLVDHLGQDPLWQAWARANPRRYDENLTDRIPEHVIGPLLTWALRWVDDFADDVLAARAERDGIDARPPAHPDPLVALQVVLDDFRRRGQPLPTAPARLATGWRGRGGSPNFAYLARLAGHPSYPFRKACSRRLIEEVARDLGADTDSPLRHVPQAQADGQRWLEQISYYDVGRFERLLQVSCWIVIAYLSGLRDSEIKHLRRGCVSAQRDTDGRIYRYRLHGLAFKGEGVHGAAATWVVTASVARAVAVLERCQPADEPYLFAHPLISANHQCHHVAGRVRTSATTIKDITALAKWINSYCAARSRVDAIPEDNGRLPRLTPR
;
A
#
# COMPACT_ATOMS: atom_id res chain seq x y z
N MET A 1 11.05 33.35 17.59
CA MET A 1 9.84 33.27 16.75
C MET A 1 8.63 33.25 17.68
N PRO A 2 7.46 33.81 17.29
CA PRO A 2 6.25 33.74 18.11
C PRO A 2 5.84 32.28 18.30
N GLU A 3 5.50 31.86 19.52
CA GLU A 3 5.09 30.48 19.79
C GLU A 3 3.80 30.09 19.04
N ASP A 4 2.92 31.06 18.80
CA ASP A 4 1.65 30.87 18.08
C ASP A 4 1.77 30.86 16.55
N ALA A 5 2.99 31.01 16.01
CA ALA A 5 3.17 31.04 14.55
C ALA A 5 2.76 29.72 13.91
N LEU A 6 1.89 29.77 12.89
CA LEU A 6 1.38 28.59 12.20
C LEU A 6 2.44 28.02 11.25
N VAL A 7 2.78 26.74 11.43
CA VAL A 7 3.91 26.13 10.72
C VAL A 7 3.63 25.83 9.25
N LEU A 8 2.36 25.87 8.82
CA LEU A 8 1.94 25.61 7.44
C LEU A 8 1.38 26.85 6.73
N ALA A 9 1.67 28.06 7.24
CA ALA A 9 1.06 29.31 6.78
C ALA A 9 1.15 29.57 5.27
N THR A 10 2.24 29.17 4.61
CA THR A 10 2.44 29.37 3.16
C THR A 10 2.17 28.12 2.33
N ARG A 11 1.74 27.01 2.96
CA ARG A 11 1.55 25.74 2.27
C ARG A 11 0.10 25.56 1.83
N PRO A 12 -0.13 25.01 0.63
CA PRO A 12 -1.48 24.61 0.24
C PRO A 12 -1.98 23.48 1.14
N LEU A 13 -3.19 23.64 1.63
CA LEU A 13 -3.85 22.67 2.52
C LEU A 13 -4.91 21.87 1.77
N ARG A 14 -5.26 20.71 2.33
CA ARG A 14 -6.41 19.93 1.90
C ARG A 14 -7.69 20.74 2.08
N ALA A 15 -8.68 20.54 1.21
CA ALA A 15 -9.94 21.28 1.26
C ALA A 15 -10.66 21.15 2.60
N GLU A 16 -10.52 20.01 3.27
CA GLU A 16 -11.09 19.73 4.59
C GLU A 16 -10.29 20.31 5.78
N ALA A 17 -9.09 20.86 5.56
CA ALA A 17 -8.22 21.33 6.63
C ALA A 17 -8.31 22.86 6.79
N ARG A 18 -8.46 23.31 8.03
CA ARG A 18 -8.41 24.72 8.42
C ARG A 18 -7.03 25.10 8.91
N LEU A 19 -6.52 26.24 8.46
CA LEU A 19 -5.17 26.69 8.78
C LEU A 19 -4.99 26.94 10.29
N GLU A 20 -6.03 27.42 10.96
CA GLU A 20 -6.08 27.76 12.38
C GLU A 20 -6.00 26.52 13.30
N GLU A 21 -6.37 25.36 12.75
CA GLU A 21 -6.35 24.05 13.42
C GLU A 21 -5.03 23.29 13.17
N THR A 22 -4.08 23.89 12.43
CA THR A 22 -2.77 23.30 12.17
C THR A 22 -1.76 23.54 13.31
N SER A 23 -0.65 22.81 13.29
CA SER A 23 0.39 22.91 14.33
C SER A 23 1.01 24.30 14.40
N ARG A 24 1.37 24.70 15.62
CA ARG A 24 2.04 25.96 15.95
C ARG A 24 3.52 25.73 16.21
N TYR A 25 4.33 26.79 16.08
CA TYR A 25 5.77 26.74 16.29
C TYR A 25 6.13 26.26 17.71
N GLY A 26 5.36 26.67 18.72
CA GLY A 26 5.56 26.26 20.12
C GLY A 26 5.42 24.75 20.32
N ASP A 27 4.60 24.07 19.53
CA ASP A 27 4.35 22.64 19.68
C ASP A 27 5.64 21.82 19.51
N ASP A 28 5.79 20.74 20.28
CA ASP A 28 6.89 19.76 20.09
C ASP A 28 6.59 18.71 19.01
N LEU A 29 5.33 18.65 18.57
CA LEU A 29 4.87 17.72 17.54
C LEU A 29 4.16 18.48 16.41
N TRP A 30 4.80 18.61 15.26
CA TRP A 30 4.19 19.27 14.10
C TRP A 30 3.59 18.25 13.14
N THR A 31 2.29 18.38 12.90
CA THR A 31 1.54 17.51 11.98
C THR A 31 1.53 18.11 10.59
N LEU A 32 2.14 17.42 9.62
CA LEU A 32 2.25 17.87 8.22
C LEU A 32 1.12 17.35 7.33
N THR A 33 0.27 16.47 7.84
CA THR A 33 -0.84 15.85 7.11
C THR A 33 -1.79 16.85 6.43
N PRO A 34 -2.16 18.00 7.05
CA PRO A 34 -2.99 19.02 6.41
C PRO A 34 -2.44 19.56 5.09
N ALA A 35 -1.10 19.70 4.99
CA ALA A 35 -0.44 20.14 3.77
C ALA A 35 0.03 18.97 2.87
N TRP A 36 -0.20 17.73 3.29
CA TRP A 36 0.15 16.52 2.53
C TRP A 36 -1.02 16.09 1.64
N LEU A 37 -1.11 16.66 0.44
CA LEU A 37 -2.27 16.51 -0.45
C LEU A 37 -2.41 15.13 -1.12
N ARG A 38 -1.36 14.30 -1.08
CA ARG A 38 -1.36 12.97 -1.67
C ARG A 38 -2.09 11.94 -0.80
N ALA A 39 -3.04 11.20 -1.38
CA ALA A 39 -3.86 10.20 -0.69
C ALA A 39 -3.11 8.90 -0.33
N ASP A 40 -1.97 8.63 -0.97
CA ASP A 40 -1.25 7.34 -0.93
C ASP A 40 -0.19 7.20 0.17
N ARG A 41 -0.04 8.17 1.08
CA ARG A 41 0.99 8.13 2.13
C ARG A 41 0.46 8.30 3.54
N LYS A 42 1.22 7.72 4.47
CA LYS A 42 0.97 7.79 5.90
C LYS A 42 1.05 9.25 6.40
N PRO A 43 0.27 9.61 7.44
CA PRO A 43 0.38 10.92 8.07
C PRO A 43 1.83 11.21 8.47
N HIS A 44 2.32 12.39 8.11
CA HIS A 44 3.68 12.83 8.43
C HIS A 44 3.65 13.75 9.63
N ARG A 45 4.58 13.52 10.55
CA ARG A 45 4.81 14.35 11.73
C ARG A 45 6.30 14.58 11.95
N LEU A 46 6.64 15.78 12.41
CA LEU A 46 7.96 16.13 12.93
C LEU A 46 7.87 16.12 14.44
N ASP A 47 8.64 15.24 15.07
CA ASP A 47 8.61 15.01 16.51
C ASP A 47 9.93 15.50 17.11
N PHE A 48 9.89 16.73 17.64
CA PHE A 48 11.05 17.44 18.17
C PHE A 48 11.45 16.94 19.56
N VAL A 49 10.62 16.14 20.23
CA VAL A 49 11.01 15.45 21.47
C VAL A 49 12.18 14.49 21.21
N GLN A 50 12.23 13.91 20.01
CA GLN A 50 13.30 13.02 19.58
C GLN A 50 14.58 13.76 19.16
N VAL A 51 14.55 15.10 19.08
CA VAL A 51 15.74 15.92 18.85
C VAL A 51 16.37 16.24 20.20
N PRO A 52 17.70 16.17 20.32
CA PRO A 52 18.35 16.47 21.58
C PRO A 52 18.05 17.90 22.06
N HIS A 53 17.83 18.07 23.37
CA HIS A 53 17.36 19.31 23.96
C HIS A 53 18.21 20.52 23.56
N ALA A 54 19.54 20.38 23.55
CA ALA A 54 20.49 21.44 23.19
C ALA A 54 20.32 21.98 21.76
N HIS A 55 19.76 21.18 20.83
CA HIS A 55 19.61 21.55 19.42
C HIS A 55 18.15 21.62 18.98
N ARG A 56 17.19 21.54 19.92
CA ARG A 56 15.75 21.49 19.59
C ARG A 56 15.29 22.77 18.92
N ASP A 57 15.70 23.93 19.43
CA ASP A 57 15.32 25.23 18.89
C ASP A 57 15.91 25.45 17.49
N THR A 58 17.18 25.08 17.29
CA THR A 58 17.82 25.09 15.97
C THR A 58 17.07 24.23 14.96
N ALA A 59 16.68 23.01 15.36
CA ALA A 59 15.89 22.14 14.50
C ALA A 59 14.52 22.77 14.21
N LYS A 60 13.81 23.31 15.22
CA LYS A 60 12.52 23.97 15.01
C LYS A 60 12.65 25.14 14.04
N LEU A 61 13.64 26.02 14.21
CA LEU A 61 13.88 27.15 13.29
C LEU A 61 14.14 26.68 11.85
N LEU A 62 15.00 25.67 11.67
CA LEU A 62 15.29 25.12 10.34
C LEU A 62 14.01 24.59 9.68
N PHE A 63 13.27 23.74 10.37
CA PHE A 63 12.08 23.10 9.81
C PHE A 63 10.93 24.09 9.61
N TYR A 64 10.83 25.12 10.46
CA TYR A 64 9.89 26.20 10.26
C TYR A 64 10.20 26.97 8.97
N ALA A 65 11.45 27.43 8.78
CA ALA A 65 11.87 28.14 7.57
C ALA A 65 11.62 27.31 6.29
N LEU A 66 11.91 26.01 6.34
CA LEU A 66 11.62 25.08 5.25
C LEU A 66 10.12 24.96 4.95
N LEU A 67 9.27 24.94 5.98
CA LEU A 67 7.83 24.80 5.81
C LEU A 67 7.18 26.09 5.32
N ILE A 68 7.63 27.26 5.78
CA ILE A 68 7.11 28.54 5.30
C ILE A 68 7.72 29.00 3.95
N GLU A 69 8.62 28.19 3.37
CA GLU A 69 9.33 28.48 2.12
C GLU A 69 10.23 29.74 2.18
N ASP A 70 10.69 30.10 3.37
CA ASP A 70 11.66 31.18 3.60
C ASP A 70 13.07 30.74 3.18
N THR A 71 13.23 30.60 1.87
CA THR A 71 14.36 29.94 1.22
C THR A 71 15.51 30.95 1.00
N PRO A 72 16.73 30.68 1.52
CA PRO A 72 17.89 31.54 1.29
C PRO A 72 18.31 31.62 -0.19
N PRO A 73 19.00 32.69 -0.61
CA PRO A 73 19.52 32.80 -1.97
C PRO A 73 20.41 31.60 -2.37
N GLY A 74 20.17 31.04 -3.56
CA GLY A 74 20.90 29.88 -4.08
C GLY A 74 20.35 28.51 -3.64
N GLU A 75 19.27 28.50 -2.86
CA GLU A 75 18.51 27.29 -2.51
C GLU A 75 17.14 27.30 -3.20
N GLU A 76 16.56 26.11 -3.40
CA GLU A 76 15.22 25.94 -3.97
C GLU A 76 14.23 25.49 -2.90
N PRO A 77 12.94 25.88 -2.99
CA PRO A 77 11.90 25.43 -2.07
C PRO A 77 11.81 23.90 -2.01
N ILE A 78 11.76 23.35 -0.80
CA ILE A 78 11.76 21.91 -0.57
C ILE A 78 10.32 21.40 -0.39
N THR A 79 9.97 20.31 -1.07
CA THR A 79 8.65 19.67 -0.90
C THR A 79 8.47 19.09 0.51
N ILE A 80 7.24 19.05 1.02
CA ILE A 80 6.90 18.49 2.35
C ILE A 80 7.44 17.06 2.54
N SER A 81 7.50 16.28 1.46
CA SER A 81 8.01 14.90 1.47
C SER A 81 9.48 14.88 1.85
N SER A 82 10.24 15.77 1.20
CA SER A 82 11.67 15.90 1.38
C SER A 82 11.97 16.50 2.74
N ILE A 83 11.17 17.48 3.20
CA ILE A 83 11.26 18.03 4.57
C ILE A 83 11.17 16.92 5.61
N ARG A 84 10.15 16.04 5.54
CA ARG A 84 10.04 14.92 6.49
C ARG A 84 11.21 13.95 6.40
N ALA A 85 11.74 13.70 5.20
CA ALA A 85 12.90 12.84 5.01
C ALA A 85 14.18 13.47 5.60
N TYR A 86 14.37 14.77 5.40
CA TYR A 86 15.48 15.53 5.98
C TYR A 86 15.40 15.61 7.50
N PHE A 87 14.20 15.66 8.10
CA PHE A 87 14.04 15.60 9.56
C PHE A 87 14.73 14.40 10.19
N THR A 88 14.57 13.21 9.62
CA THR A 88 15.26 12.01 10.10
C THR A 88 16.79 12.16 10.01
N CYS A 89 17.29 12.74 8.92
CA CYS A 89 18.72 12.91 8.68
C CYS A 89 19.34 14.01 9.57
N VAL A 90 18.67 15.15 9.73
CA VAL A 90 19.10 16.23 10.64
C VAL A 90 19.15 15.70 12.07
N ARG A 91 18.10 15.01 12.52
CA ARG A 91 18.09 14.39 13.85
C ARG A 91 19.26 13.44 14.06
N HIS A 92 19.55 12.59 13.08
CA HIS A 92 20.69 11.68 13.15
C HIS A 92 22.01 12.43 13.33
N PHE A 93 22.21 13.52 12.58
CA PHE A 93 23.42 14.33 12.71
C PHE A 93 23.50 15.06 14.05
N LEU A 94 22.40 15.64 14.54
CA LEU A 94 22.39 16.34 15.84
C LEU A 94 22.66 15.39 17.01
N LEU A 95 22.13 14.16 16.98
CA LEU A 95 22.46 13.11 17.95
C LEU A 95 23.95 12.74 17.91
N TRP A 96 24.50 12.61 16.70
CA TRP A 96 25.90 12.31 16.46
C TRP A 96 26.83 13.42 17.00
N ALA A 97 26.51 14.68 16.72
CA ALA A 97 27.27 15.85 17.17
C ALA A 97 27.21 15.98 18.69
N GLN A 98 26.04 15.80 19.31
CA GLN A 98 25.90 15.82 20.76
C GLN A 98 26.70 14.69 21.43
N GLY A 99 26.69 13.48 20.87
CA GLY A 99 27.46 12.35 21.39
C GLY A 99 28.97 12.62 21.46
N ARG A 100 29.48 13.45 20.54
CA ARG A 100 30.88 13.89 20.49
C ARG A 100 31.12 15.28 21.11
N ARG A 101 30.07 15.92 21.66
CA ARG A 101 30.09 17.28 22.25
C ARG A 101 30.65 18.34 21.29
N LEU A 102 30.31 18.22 20.01
CA LEU A 102 30.80 19.12 18.96
C LEU A 102 29.90 20.36 18.82
N PRO A 103 30.46 21.58 18.93
CA PRO A 103 29.71 22.81 18.67
C PRO A 103 29.51 23.02 17.16
N LEU A 104 28.27 23.25 16.71
CA LEU A 104 27.96 23.36 15.27
C LEU A 104 28.62 24.59 14.63
N ALA A 105 28.75 25.69 15.38
CA ALA A 105 29.29 26.95 14.88
C ALA A 105 30.81 26.92 14.60
N GLN A 106 31.55 25.92 15.07
CA GLN A 106 32.98 25.78 14.79
C GLN A 106 33.21 25.07 13.44
N PRO A 107 34.36 25.31 12.79
CA PRO A 107 34.72 24.57 11.58
C PRO A 107 34.95 23.09 11.89
N MET A 108 34.04 22.23 11.42
CA MET A 108 33.97 20.78 11.71
C MET A 108 34.63 19.93 10.61
N GLY A 109 35.78 20.34 10.06
CA GLY A 109 36.36 19.68 8.88
C GLY A 109 36.57 18.18 9.06
N ASP A 110 37.44 17.79 10.00
CA ASP A 110 37.75 16.37 10.27
C ASP A 110 36.54 15.62 10.86
N ASP A 111 35.69 16.32 11.60
CA ASP A 111 34.47 15.79 12.19
C ASP A 111 33.44 15.39 11.13
N LEU A 112 33.28 16.18 10.07
CA LEU A 112 32.37 15.86 8.96
C LEU A 112 32.86 14.66 8.15
N ASP A 113 34.17 14.46 8.03
CA ASP A 113 34.73 13.25 7.44
C ASP A 113 34.50 12.02 8.34
N ALA A 114 34.63 12.17 9.66
CA ALA A 114 34.27 11.12 10.62
C ALA A 114 32.76 10.77 10.55
N TYR A 115 31.88 11.77 10.42
CA TYR A 115 30.46 11.53 10.20
C TYR A 115 30.19 10.82 8.87
N HIS A 116 30.92 11.19 7.81
CA HIS A 116 30.78 10.52 6.51
C HIS A 116 31.25 9.06 6.56
N ALA A 117 32.34 8.76 7.26
CA ALA A 117 32.80 7.39 7.48
C ALA A 117 31.74 6.55 8.20
N GLU A 118 31.08 7.13 9.21
CA GLU A 118 29.95 6.49 9.91
C GLU A 118 28.75 6.26 8.99
N LEU A 119 28.36 7.23 8.17
CA LEU A 119 27.29 7.05 7.18
C LEU A 119 27.58 5.92 6.19
N THR A 120 28.86 5.73 5.85
CA THR A 120 29.30 4.68 4.92
C THR A 120 29.30 3.32 5.59
N SER A 121 29.62 3.25 6.90
CA SER A 121 29.56 2.00 7.67
C SER A 121 28.12 1.50 7.87
N LEU A 122 27.13 2.40 7.88
CA LEU A 122 25.70 2.07 7.95
C LEU A 122 25.15 1.35 6.69
N ARG A 123 25.98 1.11 5.66
CA ARG A 123 25.60 0.44 4.39
C ARG A 123 24.36 1.06 3.73
N LEU A 124 24.20 2.37 3.84
CA LEU A 124 23.13 3.11 3.20
C LEU A 124 23.30 3.10 1.67
N SER A 125 22.18 3.16 0.94
CA SER A 125 22.24 3.42 -0.52
C SER A 125 22.96 4.74 -0.82
N VAL A 126 23.55 4.87 -2.00
CA VAL A 126 24.24 6.12 -2.45
C VAL A 126 23.34 7.36 -2.29
N SER A 127 22.07 7.27 -2.70
CA SER A 127 21.10 8.36 -2.51
C SER A 127 20.76 8.62 -1.04
N GLY A 128 20.82 7.59 -0.19
CA GLY A 128 20.67 7.72 1.25
C GLY A 128 21.82 8.50 1.89
N VAL A 129 23.06 8.19 1.52
CA VAL A 129 24.26 8.93 1.96
C VAL A 129 24.17 10.38 1.50
N TYR A 130 23.83 10.62 0.21
CA TYR A 130 23.65 11.97 -0.31
C TYR A 130 22.57 12.76 0.45
N ARG A 131 21.44 12.13 0.78
CA ARG A 131 20.37 12.78 1.55
C ARG A 131 20.86 13.22 2.94
N HIS A 132 21.64 12.40 3.64
CA HIS A 132 22.23 12.77 4.93
C HIS A 132 23.18 13.94 4.78
N ARG A 133 24.07 13.90 3.77
CA ARG A 133 24.98 15.01 3.48
C ARG A 133 24.24 16.31 3.18
N ARG A 134 23.19 16.24 2.35
CA ARG A 134 22.34 17.40 2.04
C ARG A 134 21.62 17.93 3.28
N ALA A 135 21.15 17.05 4.17
CA ALA A 135 20.51 17.46 5.42
C ALA A 135 21.44 18.27 6.32
N VAL A 136 22.70 17.87 6.45
CA VAL A 136 23.72 18.62 7.20
C VAL A 136 24.02 19.95 6.52
N ARG A 137 24.14 19.98 5.18
CA ARG A 137 24.31 21.23 4.43
C ARG A 137 23.17 22.23 4.66
N LEU A 138 21.93 21.77 4.91
CA LEU A 138 20.82 22.69 5.22
C LEU A 138 21.08 23.51 6.49
N LEU A 139 21.79 22.96 7.49
CA LEU A 139 22.18 23.71 8.70
C LEU A 139 23.18 24.84 8.41
N TRP A 140 23.94 24.75 7.31
CA TRP A 140 24.80 25.85 6.84
C TRP A 140 24.07 26.78 5.86
N ALA A 141 23.26 26.22 4.96
CA ALA A 141 22.56 27.00 3.94
C ALA A 141 21.54 27.96 4.57
N TYR A 142 20.84 27.51 5.62
CA TYR A 142 19.87 28.29 6.38
C TYR A 142 20.49 29.07 7.55
N ARG A 143 21.83 29.22 7.59
CA ARG A 143 22.56 29.88 8.70
C ARG A 143 22.03 31.26 9.08
N SER A 144 21.50 32.04 8.13
CA SER A 144 20.92 33.37 8.42
C SER A 144 19.62 33.30 9.23
N ARG A 145 19.02 32.12 9.37
CA ARG A 145 17.74 31.86 10.06
C ARG A 145 17.89 31.01 11.31
N LEU A 146 19.12 30.59 11.62
CA LEU A 146 19.44 29.71 12.73
C LEU A 146 20.29 30.45 13.76
N VAL A 147 20.05 30.17 15.04
CA VAL A 147 20.84 30.72 16.14
C VAL A 147 22.14 29.94 16.32
N ASP A 148 22.04 28.60 16.32
CA ASP A 148 23.18 27.69 16.25
C ASP A 148 23.17 27.04 14.86
N HIS A 149 24.22 27.28 14.09
CA HIS A 149 24.30 26.93 12.67
C HIS A 149 25.59 26.19 12.38
N LEU A 150 25.65 25.46 11.27
CA LEU A 150 26.92 24.88 10.85
C LEU A 150 27.84 26.00 10.36
N GLY A 151 29.04 26.12 10.94
CA GLY A 151 29.96 27.24 10.69
C GLY A 151 30.57 27.29 9.28
N GLN A 152 30.57 26.17 8.55
CA GLN A 152 31.24 26.04 7.26
C GLN A 152 30.40 25.23 6.25
N ASP A 153 30.46 25.59 4.96
CA ASP A 153 29.77 24.82 3.92
C ASP A 153 30.48 23.48 3.77
N PRO A 154 29.86 22.32 4.04
CA PRO A 154 30.51 21.02 3.88
C PRO A 154 30.97 20.74 2.44
N LEU A 155 30.49 21.49 1.42
CA LEU A 155 30.84 21.27 0.02
C LEU A 155 32.31 21.53 -0.36
N TRP A 156 33.14 22.10 0.51
CA TRP A 156 34.59 22.26 0.28
C TRP A 156 35.44 20.99 0.48
N GLN A 157 34.86 19.87 0.97
CA GLN A 157 35.58 18.61 1.27
C GLN A 157 35.10 17.41 0.43
N ALA A 158 35.32 16.14 0.85
CA ALA A 158 34.85 14.91 0.18
C ALA A 158 33.32 14.82 -0.06
N TRP A 159 32.60 15.79 0.50
CA TRP A 159 31.18 16.06 0.38
C TRP A 159 30.80 16.85 -0.88
N ALA A 160 31.77 17.47 -1.56
CA ALA A 160 31.64 18.18 -2.84
C ALA A 160 31.20 17.29 -4.00
N ARG A 161 31.30 15.95 -3.84
CA ARG A 161 30.88 15.00 -4.87
C ARG A 161 29.43 15.30 -5.24
N ALA A 162 29.24 15.87 -6.43
CA ALA A 162 27.94 16.14 -7.01
C ALA A 162 27.10 14.86 -6.91
N ASN A 163 25.79 15.01 -6.74
CA ASN A 163 24.89 13.87 -6.91
C ASN A 163 25.25 13.23 -8.27
N PRO A 164 25.82 12.01 -8.32
CA PRO A 164 26.22 11.41 -9.59
C PRO A 164 25.00 11.19 -10.50
N ARG A 165 23.79 11.32 -9.93
CA ARG A 165 22.51 11.34 -10.60
C ARG A 165 22.05 12.79 -10.78
N ARG A 166 22.73 13.58 -11.63
CA ARG A 166 22.00 14.63 -12.36
C ARG A 166 20.81 13.94 -13.05
N TYR A 167 19.65 14.57 -13.04
CA TYR A 167 18.39 14.03 -13.52
C TYR A 167 18.45 13.74 -15.03
N ASP A 168 19.11 12.66 -15.44
CA ASP A 168 18.83 12.05 -16.73
C ASP A 168 17.49 11.30 -16.61
N GLU A 169 16.65 11.49 -17.62
CA GLU A 169 15.38 10.78 -17.70
C GLU A 169 15.64 9.27 -17.76
N ASN A 170 14.95 8.52 -16.91
CA ASN A 170 14.91 7.04 -16.88
C ASN A 170 16.18 6.31 -16.37
N LEU A 171 16.77 6.78 -15.26
CA LEU A 171 17.84 6.09 -14.50
C LEU A 171 17.49 4.70 -13.89
N THR A 172 16.28 4.14 -14.10
CA THR A 172 15.99 2.76 -13.66
C THR A 172 16.12 1.85 -14.86
N ASP A 173 16.96 0.83 -14.75
CA ASP A 173 17.05 -0.22 -15.76
C ASP A 173 15.67 -0.80 -16.04
N ARG A 174 15.35 -0.96 -17.32
CA ARG A 174 14.10 -1.58 -17.75
C ARG A 174 13.98 -2.97 -17.12
N ILE A 175 12.79 -3.33 -16.64
CA ILE A 175 12.53 -4.67 -16.12
C ILE A 175 12.87 -5.67 -17.24
N PRO A 176 13.71 -6.69 -16.99
CA PRO A 176 14.06 -7.67 -18.01
C PRO A 176 12.83 -8.33 -18.64
N GLU A 177 12.86 -8.54 -19.95
CA GLU A 177 11.71 -9.04 -20.72
C GLU A 177 11.20 -10.38 -20.19
N HIS A 178 12.12 -11.27 -19.82
CA HIS A 178 11.80 -12.59 -19.26
C HIS A 178 11.11 -12.52 -17.88
N VAL A 179 11.17 -11.39 -17.17
CA VAL A 179 10.44 -11.16 -15.92
C VAL A 179 9.09 -10.51 -16.20
N ILE A 180 9.08 -9.43 -16.98
CA ILE A 180 7.87 -8.62 -17.18
C ILE A 180 6.87 -9.29 -18.13
N GLY A 181 7.32 -10.04 -19.13
CA GLY A 181 6.46 -10.76 -20.07
C GLY A 181 5.50 -11.73 -19.37
N PRO A 182 5.99 -12.69 -18.57
CA PRO A 182 5.13 -13.59 -17.80
C PRO A 182 4.25 -12.83 -16.78
N LEU A 183 4.81 -11.86 -16.06
CA LEU A 183 4.06 -11.09 -15.07
C LEU A 183 2.88 -10.33 -15.69
N LEU A 184 3.10 -9.65 -16.81
CA LEU A 184 2.06 -8.91 -17.53
C LEU A 184 1.02 -9.85 -18.14
N THR A 185 1.46 -10.99 -18.70
CA THR A 185 0.56 -12.00 -19.27
C THR A 185 -0.39 -12.54 -18.23
N TRP A 186 0.12 -12.90 -17.04
CA TRP A 186 -0.72 -13.30 -15.92
C TRP A 186 -1.58 -12.17 -15.39
N ALA A 187 -1.06 -10.94 -15.30
CA ALA A 187 -1.86 -9.80 -14.87
C ALA A 187 -3.05 -9.54 -15.81
N LEU A 188 -2.85 -9.66 -17.13
CA LEU A 188 -3.93 -9.60 -18.12
C LEU A 188 -4.93 -10.74 -17.93
N ARG A 189 -4.48 -11.99 -17.75
CA ARG A 189 -5.35 -13.14 -17.46
C ARG A 189 -6.19 -12.93 -16.19
N TRP A 190 -5.61 -12.35 -15.14
CA TRP A 190 -6.35 -11.99 -13.93
C TRP A 190 -7.46 -10.97 -14.19
N VAL A 191 -7.21 -10.00 -15.07
CA VAL A 191 -8.17 -8.93 -15.42
C VAL A 191 -9.24 -9.42 -16.38
N ASP A 192 -8.83 -10.14 -17.42
CA ASP A 192 -9.69 -10.50 -18.56
C ASP A 192 -10.49 -11.77 -18.29
N ASP A 193 -9.89 -12.76 -17.61
CA ASP A 193 -10.50 -14.08 -17.43
C ASP A 193 -10.98 -14.31 -15.98
N PHE A 194 -10.14 -14.01 -14.98
CA PHE A 194 -10.41 -14.43 -13.59
C PHE A 194 -11.23 -13.42 -12.77
N ALA A 195 -11.40 -12.19 -13.26
CA ALA A 195 -12.02 -11.11 -12.50
C ALA A 195 -13.46 -11.44 -12.07
N ASP A 196 -14.25 -12.01 -12.96
CA ASP A 196 -15.66 -12.34 -12.69
C ASP A 196 -15.80 -13.42 -11.62
N ASP A 197 -14.94 -14.43 -11.65
CA ASP A 197 -14.94 -15.49 -10.63
C ASP A 197 -14.60 -14.96 -9.24
N VAL A 198 -13.62 -14.05 -9.15
CA VAL A 198 -13.23 -13.42 -7.89
C VAL A 198 -14.33 -12.51 -7.36
N LEU A 199 -14.97 -11.73 -8.23
CA LEU A 199 -16.06 -10.83 -7.86
C LEU A 199 -17.33 -11.59 -7.45
N ALA A 200 -17.66 -12.69 -8.14
CA ALA A 200 -18.77 -13.56 -7.75
C ALA A 200 -18.53 -14.24 -6.40
N ALA A 201 -17.31 -14.76 -6.18
CA ALA A 201 -16.90 -15.32 -4.89
C ALA A 201 -16.95 -14.28 -3.76
N ARG A 202 -16.59 -13.02 -4.04
CA ARG A 202 -16.74 -11.92 -3.09
C ARG A 202 -18.20 -11.65 -2.76
N ALA A 203 -19.07 -11.53 -3.75
CA ALA A 203 -20.49 -11.30 -3.53
C ALA A 203 -21.11 -12.41 -2.66
N GLU A 204 -20.73 -13.68 -2.89
CA GLU A 204 -21.17 -14.79 -2.06
C GLU A 204 -20.62 -14.70 -0.62
N ARG A 205 -19.33 -14.40 -0.44
CA ARG A 205 -18.72 -14.22 0.89
C ARG A 205 -19.43 -13.12 1.67
N ASP A 206 -19.64 -11.97 1.03
CA ASP A 206 -20.29 -10.81 1.64
C ASP A 206 -21.76 -11.16 2.00
N GLY A 207 -22.44 -11.95 1.17
CA GLY A 207 -23.78 -12.47 1.45
C GLY A 207 -23.82 -13.50 2.59
N ILE A 208 -22.77 -14.30 2.78
CA ILE A 208 -22.62 -15.19 3.94
C ILE A 208 -22.39 -14.38 5.21
N ASP A 209 -21.54 -13.35 5.17
CA ASP A 209 -21.22 -12.52 6.33
C ASP A 209 -22.38 -11.60 6.76
N ALA A 210 -23.21 -11.16 5.81
CA ALA A 210 -24.41 -10.35 6.07
C ALA A 210 -25.67 -11.18 6.39
N ARG A 211 -25.57 -12.51 6.39
CA ARG A 211 -26.73 -13.40 6.55
C ARG A 211 -27.36 -13.24 7.94
N PRO A 212 -28.68 -12.99 8.03
CA PRO A 212 -29.36 -13.01 9.31
C PRO A 212 -29.46 -14.45 9.87
N PRO A 213 -29.55 -14.61 11.20
CA PRO A 213 -29.80 -15.90 11.81
C PRO A 213 -31.00 -16.63 11.19
N ALA A 214 -30.82 -17.89 10.77
CA ALA A 214 -31.94 -18.71 10.29
C ALA A 214 -32.98 -19.01 11.40
N HIS A 215 -32.53 -18.95 12.65
CA HIS A 215 -33.36 -19.11 13.84
C HIS A 215 -32.72 -18.37 15.03
N PRO A 216 -33.50 -17.80 15.98
CA PRO A 216 -32.95 -17.11 17.15
C PRO A 216 -32.04 -18.00 18.01
N ASP A 217 -32.40 -19.28 18.18
CA ASP A 217 -31.57 -20.28 18.83
C ASP A 217 -30.41 -20.74 17.90
N PRO A 218 -29.14 -20.52 18.28
CA PRO A 218 -27.98 -20.97 17.52
C PRO A 218 -27.92 -22.47 17.26
N LEU A 219 -28.43 -23.31 18.18
CA LEU A 219 -28.38 -24.76 18.03
C LEU A 219 -29.35 -25.24 16.95
N VAL A 220 -30.55 -24.66 16.90
CA VAL A 220 -31.54 -24.93 15.85
C VAL A 220 -31.02 -24.44 14.49
N ALA A 221 -30.44 -23.24 14.44
CA ALA A 221 -29.83 -22.72 13.22
C ALA A 221 -28.67 -23.60 12.73
N LEU A 222 -27.84 -24.11 13.64
CA LEU A 222 -26.78 -25.07 13.32
C LEU A 222 -27.33 -26.38 12.77
N GLN A 223 -28.40 -26.92 13.38
CA GLN A 223 -29.05 -28.14 12.92
C GLN A 223 -29.51 -28.00 11.47
N VAL A 224 -30.13 -26.88 11.11
CA VAL A 224 -30.56 -26.59 9.73
C VAL A 224 -29.38 -26.61 8.75
N VAL A 225 -28.24 -26.02 9.13
CA VAL A 225 -27.02 -26.04 8.31
C VAL A 225 -26.49 -27.46 8.16
N LEU A 226 -26.38 -28.22 9.25
CA LEU A 226 -25.85 -29.57 9.23
C LEU A 226 -26.75 -30.56 8.47
N ASP A 227 -28.07 -30.39 8.57
CA ASP A 227 -29.04 -31.19 7.82
C ASP A 227 -28.94 -30.92 6.30
N ASP A 228 -28.58 -29.69 5.91
CA ASP A 228 -28.27 -29.38 4.50
C ASP A 228 -27.03 -30.14 4.00
N PHE A 229 -25.98 -30.26 4.80
CA PHE A 229 -24.80 -31.07 4.48
C PHE A 229 -25.15 -32.57 4.40
N ARG A 230 -25.94 -33.08 5.35
CA ARG A 230 -26.44 -34.46 5.33
C ARG A 230 -27.24 -34.77 4.08
N ARG A 231 -28.20 -33.89 3.71
CA ARG A 231 -29.02 -34.06 2.50
C ARG A 231 -28.20 -34.10 1.22
N ARG A 232 -27.08 -33.38 1.15
CA ARG A 232 -26.20 -33.36 -0.01
C ARG A 232 -25.12 -34.45 0.00
N GLY A 233 -24.97 -35.17 1.11
CA GLY A 233 -23.87 -36.13 1.29
C GLY A 233 -22.49 -35.47 1.18
N GLN A 234 -22.38 -34.18 1.57
CA GLN A 234 -21.12 -33.43 1.46
C GLN A 234 -20.37 -33.45 2.79
N PRO A 235 -19.04 -33.65 2.79
CA PRO A 235 -18.24 -33.58 4.00
C PRO A 235 -18.30 -32.18 4.62
N LEU A 236 -18.07 -32.09 5.93
CA LEU A 236 -18.06 -30.79 6.60
C LEU A 236 -16.82 -29.97 6.22
N PRO A 237 -16.96 -28.64 6.10
CA PRO A 237 -15.88 -27.77 5.70
C PRO A 237 -14.81 -27.70 6.80
N THR A 238 -13.54 -27.78 6.42
CA THR A 238 -12.34 -27.48 7.20
C THR A 238 -11.79 -26.10 6.81
N ALA A 239 -10.91 -25.53 7.61
CA ALA A 239 -10.21 -24.29 7.21
C ALA A 239 -8.90 -24.65 6.49
N PRO A 240 -8.37 -23.75 5.65
CA PRO A 240 -7.13 -24.05 4.95
C PRO A 240 -6.00 -24.26 5.95
N ALA A 241 -5.08 -25.18 5.66
CA ALA A 241 -4.01 -25.57 6.60
C ALA A 241 -3.25 -24.37 7.19
N ARG A 242 -3.04 -23.31 6.39
CA ARG A 242 -2.38 -22.06 6.81
C ARG A 242 -3.14 -21.24 7.87
N LEU A 243 -4.45 -21.45 7.99
CA LEU A 243 -5.36 -20.79 8.95
C LEU A 243 -5.91 -21.77 9.99
N ALA A 244 -5.48 -23.04 9.94
CA ALA A 244 -5.99 -24.07 10.82
C ALA A 244 -5.58 -23.79 12.26
N THR A 245 -6.58 -23.62 13.12
CA THR A 245 -6.44 -23.51 14.58
C THR A 245 -7.29 -24.58 15.24
N GLY A 246 -7.18 -24.76 16.56
CA GLY A 246 -7.99 -25.77 17.27
C GLY A 246 -9.50 -25.70 16.99
N TRP A 247 -10.03 -24.52 16.63
CA TRP A 247 -11.45 -24.29 16.32
C TRP A 247 -11.73 -24.04 14.83
N ARG A 248 -10.71 -24.12 13.98
CA ARG A 248 -10.77 -23.93 12.52
C ARG A 248 -10.07 -25.10 11.80
N GLY A 249 -10.32 -26.33 12.20
CA GLY A 249 -9.86 -27.49 11.44
C GLY A 249 -8.42 -27.95 11.64
N ARG A 250 -7.74 -27.61 12.74
CA ARG A 250 -6.49 -28.29 13.10
C ARG A 250 -6.75 -29.78 13.28
N GLY A 251 -5.98 -30.62 12.59
CA GLY A 251 -6.07 -32.09 12.68
C GLY A 251 -7.31 -32.70 12.02
N GLY A 252 -7.89 -32.07 11.00
CA GLY A 252 -9.08 -32.61 10.30
C GLY A 252 -10.41 -32.30 10.98
N SER A 253 -10.43 -31.37 11.96
CA SER A 253 -11.67 -30.93 12.58
C SER A 253 -12.52 -30.05 11.64
N PRO A 254 -13.84 -30.00 11.83
CA PRO A 254 -14.68 -29.05 11.09
C PRO A 254 -14.38 -27.60 11.45
N ASN A 255 -14.74 -26.68 10.56
CA ASN A 255 -14.58 -25.26 10.74
C ASN A 255 -15.82 -24.62 11.37
N PHE A 256 -15.84 -24.62 12.69
CA PHE A 256 -16.90 -24.02 13.52
C PHE A 256 -17.19 -22.57 13.16
N ALA A 257 -16.16 -21.79 12.82
CA ALA A 257 -16.32 -20.38 12.50
C ALA A 257 -17.01 -20.15 11.15
N TYR A 258 -16.84 -21.06 10.20
CA TYR A 258 -17.54 -21.00 8.91
C TYR A 258 -18.97 -21.51 9.03
N LEU A 259 -19.19 -22.62 9.76
CA LEU A 259 -20.54 -23.15 10.03
C LEU A 259 -21.42 -22.13 10.78
N ALA A 260 -20.85 -21.39 11.74
CA ALA A 260 -21.56 -20.32 12.43
C ALA A 260 -22.00 -19.19 11.49
N ARG A 261 -21.14 -18.80 10.53
CA ARG A 261 -21.49 -17.81 9.50
C ARG A 261 -22.59 -18.31 8.58
N LEU A 262 -22.52 -19.56 8.14
CA LEU A 262 -23.58 -20.16 7.33
C LEU A 262 -24.93 -20.17 8.06
N ALA A 263 -24.91 -20.30 9.40
CA ALA A 263 -26.09 -20.21 10.28
C ALA A 263 -26.53 -18.77 10.61
N GLY A 264 -25.77 -17.75 10.20
CA GLY A 264 -26.06 -16.33 10.47
C GLY A 264 -25.75 -15.87 11.90
N HIS A 265 -24.87 -16.60 12.63
CA HIS A 265 -24.56 -16.32 14.03
C HIS A 265 -23.06 -16.04 14.26
N PRO A 266 -22.70 -15.29 15.32
CA PRO A 266 -21.30 -15.17 15.75
C PRO A 266 -20.74 -16.55 16.16
N SER A 267 -19.42 -16.73 16.12
CA SER A 267 -18.82 -18.06 16.38
C SER A 267 -18.82 -18.51 17.84
N TYR A 268 -19.12 -17.63 18.80
CA TYR A 268 -19.00 -17.94 20.24
C TYR A 268 -19.99 -19.01 20.73
N PRO A 269 -21.30 -18.96 20.42
CA PRO A 269 -22.25 -20.00 20.84
C PRO A 269 -21.89 -21.41 20.36
N PHE A 270 -21.23 -21.51 19.20
CA PHE A 270 -20.87 -22.77 18.55
C PHE A 270 -19.67 -23.46 19.19
N ARG A 271 -18.98 -22.78 20.13
CA ARG A 271 -17.91 -23.36 20.96
C ARG A 271 -18.44 -24.09 22.19
N LYS A 272 -19.73 -23.95 22.52
CA LYS A 272 -20.36 -24.66 23.64
C LYS A 272 -20.40 -26.16 23.37
N ALA A 273 -20.39 -26.96 24.44
CA ALA A 273 -20.30 -28.41 24.36
C ALA A 273 -21.41 -29.05 23.51
N CYS A 274 -22.64 -28.53 23.56
CA CYS A 274 -23.78 -29.02 22.79
C CYS A 274 -23.56 -28.89 21.27
N SER A 275 -23.29 -27.68 20.78
CA SER A 275 -22.97 -27.42 19.37
C SER A 275 -21.74 -28.19 18.92
N ARG A 276 -20.73 -28.31 19.80
CA ARG A 276 -19.51 -29.06 19.50
C ARG A 276 -19.77 -30.53 19.24
N ARG A 277 -20.54 -31.18 20.12
CA ARG A 277 -20.92 -32.59 19.98
C ARG A 277 -21.69 -32.83 18.68
N LEU A 278 -22.63 -31.96 18.35
CA LEU A 278 -23.44 -32.09 17.13
C LEU A 278 -22.58 -32.00 15.86
N ILE A 279 -21.65 -31.04 15.81
CA ILE A 279 -20.73 -30.90 14.66
C ILE A 279 -19.80 -32.12 14.55
N GLU A 280 -19.26 -32.59 15.68
CA GLU A 280 -18.38 -33.75 15.72
C GLU A 280 -19.09 -35.05 15.34
N GLU A 281 -20.38 -35.18 15.67
CA GLU A 281 -21.22 -36.30 15.25
C GLU A 281 -21.37 -36.33 13.73
N VAL A 282 -21.81 -35.22 13.13
CA VAL A 282 -21.97 -35.12 11.67
C VAL A 282 -20.63 -35.29 10.94
N ALA A 283 -19.53 -34.78 11.51
CA ALA A 283 -18.19 -34.98 10.96
C ALA A 283 -17.76 -36.45 10.96
N ARG A 284 -18.21 -37.24 11.94
CA ARG A 284 -17.93 -38.68 11.99
C ARG A 284 -18.70 -39.43 10.90
N ASP A 285 -19.91 -38.97 10.57
CA ASP A 285 -20.78 -39.59 9.57
C ASP A 285 -20.35 -39.24 8.13
N LEU A 286 -20.07 -37.97 7.86
CA LEU A 286 -19.81 -37.44 6.51
C LEU A 286 -18.33 -37.20 6.21
N GLY A 287 -17.46 -37.24 7.22
CA GLY A 287 -16.08 -36.78 7.13
C GLY A 287 -15.96 -35.25 7.13
N ALA A 288 -14.71 -34.78 7.04
CA ALA A 288 -14.38 -33.36 6.93
C ALA A 288 -13.23 -33.18 5.92
N ASP A 289 -13.53 -32.62 4.75
CA ASP A 289 -12.56 -32.53 3.65
C ASP A 289 -12.93 -31.44 2.64
N THR A 290 -12.94 -30.19 3.06
CA THR A 290 -13.24 -29.11 2.11
C THR A 290 -12.75 -27.80 2.65
N ASP A 291 -12.00 -27.03 1.87
CA ASP A 291 -11.41 -25.74 2.27
C ASP A 291 -12.46 -24.62 2.44
N SER A 292 -13.52 -24.86 3.22
CA SER A 292 -14.67 -23.97 3.41
C SER A 292 -15.12 -23.33 2.09
N PRO A 293 -15.50 -24.15 1.09
CA PRO A 293 -15.72 -23.63 -0.25
C PRO A 293 -16.97 -22.77 -0.33
N LEU A 294 -16.91 -21.83 -1.27
CA LEU A 294 -18.07 -21.11 -1.78
C LEU A 294 -18.78 -21.96 -2.84
N ARG A 295 -20.07 -21.70 -3.04
CA ARG A 295 -20.92 -22.37 -4.02
C ARG A 295 -20.63 -21.91 -5.44
N HIS A 296 -20.14 -20.68 -5.62
CA HIS A 296 -19.68 -20.19 -6.91
C HIS A 296 -18.60 -21.11 -7.47
N VAL A 297 -18.91 -21.74 -8.61
CA VAL A 297 -17.95 -22.57 -9.34
C VAL A 297 -17.22 -21.66 -10.33
N PRO A 298 -15.88 -21.55 -10.24
CA PRO A 298 -15.12 -20.75 -11.18
C PRO A 298 -15.32 -21.21 -12.62
N GLN A 299 -15.59 -20.27 -13.53
CA GLN A 299 -15.86 -20.54 -14.94
C GLN A 299 -14.64 -20.32 -15.83
N ALA A 300 -13.70 -19.49 -15.40
CA ALA A 300 -12.54 -19.14 -16.21
C ALA A 300 -11.64 -20.35 -16.44
N GLN A 301 -11.00 -20.37 -17.61
CA GLN A 301 -10.13 -21.47 -18.01
C GLN A 301 -8.67 -21.02 -18.15
N ALA A 302 -7.76 -21.92 -17.83
CA ALA A 302 -6.34 -21.84 -18.15
C ALA A 302 -5.96 -23.14 -18.86
N ASP A 303 -5.53 -23.04 -20.12
CA ASP A 303 -5.19 -24.16 -21.01
C ASP A 303 -6.32 -25.20 -21.14
N GLY A 304 -7.56 -24.73 -21.28
CA GLY A 304 -8.74 -25.60 -21.47
C GLY A 304 -9.24 -26.31 -20.21
N GLN A 305 -8.61 -26.07 -19.05
CA GLN A 305 -9.09 -26.54 -17.74
C GLN A 305 -9.53 -25.36 -16.88
N ARG A 306 -10.45 -25.58 -15.95
CA ARG A 306 -10.82 -24.52 -14.99
C ARG A 306 -9.59 -24.09 -14.21
N TRP A 307 -9.44 -22.78 -14.03
CA TRP A 307 -8.29 -22.26 -13.31
C TRP A 307 -8.30 -22.68 -11.83
N LEU A 308 -9.49 -22.78 -11.24
CA LEU A 308 -9.71 -23.32 -9.90
C LEU A 308 -10.97 -24.18 -9.92
N GLU A 309 -10.97 -25.29 -9.17
CA GLU A 309 -12.19 -26.10 -9.02
C GLU A 309 -13.22 -25.39 -8.14
N GLN A 310 -12.78 -24.79 -7.04
CA GLN A 310 -13.60 -23.99 -6.12
C GLN A 310 -12.76 -22.91 -5.45
N ILE A 311 -13.42 -21.85 -4.99
CA ILE A 311 -12.79 -20.77 -4.21
C ILE A 311 -13.18 -20.93 -2.74
N SER A 312 -12.18 -20.97 -1.86
CA SER A 312 -12.39 -20.94 -0.40
C SER A 312 -12.93 -19.58 0.05
N TYR A 313 -13.86 -19.60 1.01
CA TYR A 313 -14.31 -18.41 1.74
C TYR A 313 -13.11 -17.58 2.26
N TYR A 314 -12.01 -18.22 2.68
CA TYR A 314 -10.84 -17.54 3.23
C TYR A 314 -9.83 -17.05 2.19
N ASP A 315 -9.94 -17.48 0.93
CA ASP A 315 -9.06 -17.04 -0.16
C ASP A 315 -9.61 -15.83 -0.91
N VAL A 316 -10.91 -15.53 -0.82
CA VAL A 316 -11.51 -14.36 -1.49
C VAL A 316 -10.72 -13.08 -1.23
N GLY A 317 -10.46 -12.74 0.03
CA GLY A 317 -9.75 -11.50 0.37
C GLY A 317 -8.29 -11.49 -0.11
N ARG A 318 -7.69 -12.66 -0.36
CA ARG A 318 -6.38 -12.80 -1.01
C ARG A 318 -6.52 -12.59 -2.51
N PHE A 319 -7.48 -13.23 -3.17
CA PHE A 319 -7.72 -13.09 -4.60
C PHE A 319 -8.17 -11.68 -5.00
N GLU A 320 -8.94 -10.98 -4.18
CA GLU A 320 -9.24 -9.55 -4.39
C GLU A 320 -7.96 -8.70 -4.37
N ARG A 321 -7.02 -9.00 -3.47
CA ARG A 321 -5.71 -8.33 -3.43
C ARG A 321 -4.87 -8.62 -4.67
N LEU A 322 -4.86 -9.87 -5.13
CA LEU A 322 -4.16 -10.27 -6.35
C LEU A 322 -4.79 -9.63 -7.60
N LEU A 323 -6.11 -9.60 -7.69
CA LEU A 323 -6.84 -8.96 -8.78
C LEU A 323 -6.54 -7.45 -8.84
N GLN A 324 -6.59 -6.75 -7.70
CA GLN A 324 -6.28 -5.33 -7.65
C GLN A 324 -4.83 -5.03 -8.07
N VAL A 325 -3.85 -5.84 -7.65
CA VAL A 325 -2.46 -5.62 -8.08
C VAL A 325 -2.23 -6.02 -9.53
N SER A 326 -2.94 -7.01 -10.07
CA SER A 326 -2.95 -7.30 -11.50
C SER A 326 -3.48 -6.12 -12.31
N CYS A 327 -4.58 -5.50 -11.87
CA CYS A 327 -5.08 -4.26 -12.48
C CYS A 327 -4.03 -3.14 -12.39
N TRP A 328 -3.37 -2.99 -11.25
CA TRP A 328 -2.28 -2.02 -11.08
C TRP A 328 -1.13 -2.26 -12.06
N ILE A 329 -0.68 -3.51 -12.24
CA ILE A 329 0.40 -3.87 -13.17
C ILE A 329 0.00 -3.54 -14.61
N VAL A 330 -1.20 -3.91 -15.04
CA VAL A 330 -1.72 -3.62 -16.39
C VAL A 330 -1.76 -2.11 -16.62
N ILE A 331 -2.31 -1.33 -15.68
CA ILE A 331 -2.38 0.12 -15.80
C ILE A 331 -0.97 0.71 -15.82
N ALA A 332 -0.12 0.39 -14.85
CA ALA A 332 1.23 0.96 -14.74
C ALA A 332 2.08 0.69 -15.99
N TYR A 333 2.04 -0.54 -16.50
CA TYR A 333 2.88 -0.94 -17.61
C TYR A 333 2.39 -0.45 -18.97
N LEU A 334 1.07 -0.39 -19.18
CA LEU A 334 0.48 -0.08 -20.50
C LEU A 334 0.02 1.38 -20.68
N SER A 335 0.08 2.20 -19.64
CA SER A 335 -0.33 3.62 -19.72
C SER A 335 0.79 4.62 -19.48
N GLY A 336 1.91 4.18 -18.87
CA GLY A 336 3.00 5.06 -18.46
C GLY A 336 2.68 5.94 -17.24
N LEU A 337 1.53 5.76 -16.58
CA LEU A 337 1.21 6.45 -15.34
C LEU A 337 2.17 6.03 -14.20
N ARG A 338 2.53 7.01 -13.35
CA ARG A 338 3.31 6.79 -12.13
C ARG A 338 2.44 6.20 -11.03
N ASP A 339 3.06 5.55 -10.05
CA ASP A 339 2.32 4.95 -8.93
C ASP A 339 1.44 5.95 -8.19
N SER A 340 1.92 7.19 -8.03
CA SER A 340 1.12 8.26 -7.45
C SER A 340 -0.12 8.60 -8.28
N GLU A 341 -0.01 8.62 -9.61
CA GLU A 341 -1.09 9.02 -10.50
C GLU A 341 -2.16 7.91 -10.54
N ILE A 342 -1.72 6.65 -10.65
CA ILE A 342 -2.58 5.46 -10.61
C ILE A 342 -3.41 5.41 -9.32
N LYS A 343 -2.79 5.74 -8.19
CA LYS A 343 -3.45 5.74 -6.88
C LYS A 343 -4.48 6.84 -6.70
N HIS A 344 -4.41 7.90 -7.49
CA HIS A 344 -5.42 8.96 -7.50
C HIS A 344 -6.47 8.77 -8.60
N LEU A 345 -6.46 7.63 -9.31
CA LEU A 345 -7.54 7.31 -10.25
C LEU A 345 -8.86 7.14 -9.50
N ARG A 346 -9.87 7.81 -10.05
CA ARG A 346 -11.22 7.84 -9.50
C ARG A 346 -12.16 7.06 -10.40
N ARG A 347 -13.28 6.61 -9.84
CA ARG A 347 -14.41 6.07 -10.61
C ARG A 347 -14.81 7.03 -11.72
N GLY A 348 -15.11 6.50 -12.90
CA GLY A 348 -15.44 7.25 -14.11
C GLY A 348 -14.23 7.89 -14.79
N CYS A 349 -13.00 7.49 -14.46
CA CYS A 349 -11.80 8.08 -15.05
C CYS A 349 -11.57 7.70 -16.51
N VAL A 350 -12.26 6.70 -17.06
CA VAL A 350 -12.08 6.26 -18.45
C VAL A 350 -13.26 6.69 -19.31
N SER A 351 -12.97 7.32 -20.45
CA SER A 351 -13.93 7.60 -21.51
C SER A 351 -13.54 6.89 -22.81
N ALA A 352 -14.54 6.45 -23.58
CA ALA A 352 -14.36 5.80 -24.87
C ALA A 352 -14.90 6.70 -25.98
N GLN A 353 -14.11 6.94 -27.02
CA GLN A 353 -14.55 7.62 -28.23
C GLN A 353 -14.95 6.60 -29.28
N ARG A 354 -16.08 6.85 -29.92
CA ARG A 354 -16.71 5.98 -30.91
C ARG A 354 -16.83 6.69 -32.25
N ASP A 355 -16.68 5.95 -33.33
CA ASP A 355 -16.99 6.43 -34.67
C ASP A 355 -18.51 6.47 -34.93
N THR A 356 -18.91 6.84 -36.15
CA THR A 356 -20.32 6.90 -36.57
C THR A 356 -21.03 5.54 -36.48
N ASP A 357 -20.28 4.45 -36.56
CA ASP A 357 -20.80 3.07 -36.48
C ASP A 357 -20.81 2.54 -35.04
N GLY A 358 -20.44 3.37 -34.06
CA GLY A 358 -20.41 3.02 -32.65
C GLY A 358 -19.20 2.21 -32.20
N ARG A 359 -18.21 1.97 -33.09
CA ARG A 359 -16.99 1.22 -32.78
C ARG A 359 -16.02 2.08 -32.00
N ILE A 360 -15.47 1.53 -30.92
CA ILE A 360 -14.51 2.26 -30.07
C ILE A 360 -13.15 2.29 -30.77
N TYR A 361 -12.68 3.50 -31.11
CA TYR A 361 -11.36 3.70 -31.72
C TYR A 361 -10.33 4.30 -30.75
N ARG A 362 -10.78 4.82 -29.60
CA ARG A 362 -9.87 5.43 -28.61
C ARG A 362 -10.42 5.34 -27.19
N TYR A 363 -9.57 4.96 -26.24
CA TYR A 363 -9.81 5.14 -24.81
C TYR A 363 -8.97 6.30 -24.28
N ARG A 364 -9.57 7.13 -23.43
CA ARG A 364 -8.89 8.19 -22.69
C ARG A 364 -9.05 7.92 -21.21
N LEU A 365 -7.96 8.03 -20.48
CA LEU A 365 -7.91 7.93 -19.03
C LEU A 365 -7.63 9.33 -18.46
N HIS A 366 -8.44 9.78 -17.52
CA HIS A 366 -8.41 11.10 -16.91
C HIS A 366 -7.99 10.99 -15.44
N GLY A 367 -7.07 11.83 -15.00
CA GLY A 367 -6.55 11.76 -13.63
C GLY A 367 -5.72 12.98 -13.26
N LEU A 368 -4.87 12.81 -12.25
CA LEU A 368 -3.98 13.85 -11.76
C LEU A 368 -2.52 13.47 -12.04
N ALA A 369 -1.79 14.36 -12.69
CA ALA A 369 -0.34 14.28 -12.85
C ALA A 369 0.37 15.11 -11.77
N PHE A 370 1.49 14.60 -11.25
CA PHE A 370 2.21 15.25 -10.15
C PHE A 370 3.67 15.62 -10.47
N LYS A 371 4.28 15.09 -11.55
CA LYS A 371 5.68 15.44 -11.90
C LYS A 371 5.71 16.82 -12.53
N GLY A 372 6.48 17.73 -11.92
CA GLY A 372 6.64 19.11 -12.42
C GLY A 372 5.42 20.00 -12.17
N GLU A 373 4.36 19.43 -11.58
CA GLU A 373 3.11 20.12 -11.29
C GLU A 373 3.04 20.49 -9.80
N GLY A 374 2.21 21.47 -9.48
CA GLY A 374 1.98 21.94 -8.11
C GLY A 374 1.46 20.84 -7.17
N VAL A 375 1.38 21.17 -5.88
CA VAL A 375 1.12 20.21 -4.79
C VAL A 375 -0.25 19.51 -4.90
N HIS A 376 -1.20 20.11 -5.63
CA HIS A 376 -2.54 19.55 -5.92
C HIS A 376 -2.55 18.55 -7.09
N GLY A 377 -1.47 18.46 -7.86
CA GLY A 377 -1.45 17.82 -9.17
C GLY A 377 -2.24 18.61 -10.22
N ALA A 378 -1.95 18.37 -11.50
CA ALA A 378 -2.69 18.94 -12.61
C ALA A 378 -3.57 17.89 -13.27
N ALA A 379 -4.75 18.30 -13.73
CA ALA A 379 -5.62 17.42 -14.51
C ALA A 379 -4.88 16.99 -15.79
N ALA A 380 -4.78 15.68 -16.00
CA ALA A 380 -4.08 15.10 -17.13
C ALA A 380 -4.93 14.01 -17.80
N THR A 381 -4.69 13.82 -19.09
CA THR A 381 -5.38 12.81 -19.90
C THR A 381 -4.36 11.98 -20.67
N TRP A 382 -4.50 10.66 -20.59
CA TRP A 382 -3.67 9.69 -21.29
C TRP A 382 -4.50 8.94 -22.32
N VAL A 383 -3.96 8.72 -23.51
CA VAL A 383 -4.55 7.76 -24.46
C VAL A 383 -4.07 6.37 -24.07
N VAL A 384 -5.02 5.46 -23.82
CA VAL A 384 -4.71 4.13 -23.27
C VAL A 384 -5.31 3.01 -24.13
N THR A 385 -4.84 1.79 -23.89
CA THR A 385 -5.32 0.60 -24.58
C THR A 385 -6.64 0.09 -23.99
N ALA A 386 -7.33 -0.79 -24.72
CA ALA A 386 -8.53 -1.46 -24.23
C ALA A 386 -8.26 -2.28 -22.95
N SER A 387 -7.07 -2.87 -22.80
CA SER A 387 -6.70 -3.63 -21.60
C SER A 387 -6.64 -2.75 -20.35
N VAL A 388 -6.16 -1.51 -20.48
CA VAL A 388 -6.18 -0.53 -19.38
C VAL A 388 -7.61 -0.14 -19.02
N ALA A 389 -8.46 0.09 -20.03
CA ALA A 389 -9.87 0.40 -19.80
C ALA A 389 -10.61 -0.75 -19.08
N ARG A 390 -10.36 -2.01 -19.46
CA ARG A 390 -10.90 -3.19 -18.76
C ARG A 390 -10.40 -3.30 -17.32
N ALA A 391 -9.11 -3.09 -17.08
CA ALA A 391 -8.55 -3.09 -15.73
C ALA A 391 -9.21 -2.01 -14.84
N VAL A 392 -9.47 -0.82 -15.37
CA VAL A 392 -10.22 0.22 -14.66
C VAL A 392 -11.66 -0.22 -14.35
N ALA A 393 -12.37 -0.80 -15.33
CA ALA A 393 -13.73 -1.29 -15.12
C ALA A 393 -13.80 -2.40 -14.06
N VAL A 394 -12.81 -3.29 -13.99
CA VAL A 394 -12.69 -4.30 -12.93
C VAL A 394 -12.46 -3.64 -11.57
N LEU A 395 -11.59 -2.64 -11.47
CA LEU A 395 -11.37 -1.90 -10.22
C LEU A 395 -12.63 -1.16 -9.75
N GLU A 396 -13.39 -0.58 -10.68
CA GLU A 396 -14.68 0.04 -10.37
C GLU A 396 -15.68 -0.95 -9.76
N ARG A 397 -15.67 -2.21 -10.21
CA ARG A 397 -16.48 -3.29 -9.63
C ARG A 397 -15.93 -3.82 -8.31
N CYS A 398 -14.62 -3.69 -8.07
CA CYS A 398 -14.00 -4.04 -6.80
C CYS A 398 -14.35 -3.07 -5.66
N GLN A 399 -14.78 -1.84 -5.97
CA GLN A 399 -15.06 -0.83 -4.96
C GLN A 399 -16.55 -0.61 -4.76
N PRO A 400 -17.00 -0.28 -3.53
CA PRO A 400 -18.35 0.23 -3.29
C PRO A 400 -18.71 1.40 -4.21
N ALA A 401 -20.01 1.61 -4.44
CA ALA A 401 -20.49 2.65 -5.34
C ALA A 401 -20.11 4.07 -4.87
N ASP A 402 -20.05 4.29 -3.56
CA ASP A 402 -19.72 5.55 -2.90
C ASP A 402 -18.22 5.79 -2.72
N GLU A 403 -17.37 4.79 -2.96
CA GLU A 403 -15.92 4.95 -2.89
C GLU A 403 -15.38 5.56 -4.19
N PRO A 404 -14.86 6.81 -4.17
CA PRO A 404 -14.37 7.46 -5.36
C PRO A 404 -13.03 6.89 -5.85
N TYR A 405 -12.16 6.36 -4.99
CA TYR A 405 -10.81 5.92 -5.38
C TYR A 405 -10.76 4.44 -5.75
N LEU A 406 -10.19 4.15 -6.93
CA LEU A 406 -10.12 2.78 -7.45
C LEU A 406 -9.17 1.86 -6.66
N PHE A 407 -8.14 2.43 -6.04
CA PHE A 407 -7.15 1.71 -5.23
C PHE A 407 -7.34 1.91 -3.71
N ALA A 408 -8.57 2.21 -3.29
CA ALA A 408 -8.92 2.21 -1.88
C ALA A 408 -8.68 0.82 -1.25
N HIS A 409 -8.43 0.82 0.06
CA HIS A 409 -8.26 -0.44 0.79
C HIS A 409 -9.54 -1.30 0.69
N PRO A 410 -9.42 -2.61 0.36
CA PRO A 410 -10.59 -3.47 0.30
C PRO A 410 -11.26 -3.51 1.67
N LEU A 411 -12.60 -3.51 1.67
CA LEU A 411 -13.40 -3.61 2.90
C LEU A 411 -13.31 -5.05 3.43
N ILE A 412 -12.30 -5.35 4.24
CA ILE A 412 -12.04 -6.73 4.71
C ILE A 412 -13.09 -7.19 5.76
N SER A 413 -13.82 -6.27 6.41
CA SER A 413 -15.01 -6.54 7.26
C SER A 413 -15.62 -5.25 7.81
N ALA A 414 -16.87 -5.29 8.29
CA ALA A 414 -17.50 -4.20 9.04
C ALA A 414 -16.68 -3.72 10.26
N ASN A 415 -16.00 -4.62 10.98
CA ASN A 415 -15.10 -4.24 12.08
C ASN A 415 -13.80 -3.57 11.62
N HIS A 416 -13.37 -3.80 10.36
CA HIS A 416 -12.22 -3.10 9.79
C HIS A 416 -12.57 -1.65 9.40
N GLN A 417 -13.85 -1.38 9.11
CA GLN A 417 -14.36 -0.03 8.86
C GLN A 417 -14.20 0.89 10.08
N CYS A 418 -14.35 0.33 11.30
CA CYS A 418 -14.38 1.11 12.53
C CYS A 418 -13.01 1.52 13.09
N HIS A 419 -11.91 0.83 12.74
CA HIS A 419 -10.66 0.94 13.50
C HIS A 419 -9.42 1.35 12.73
N HIS A 420 -9.41 1.36 11.39
CA HIS A 420 -8.19 1.68 10.63
C HIS A 420 -8.46 2.19 9.22
N VAL A 421 -8.42 3.51 8.98
CA VAL A 421 -7.87 4.05 7.72
C VAL A 421 -7.30 5.47 7.92
N ALA A 422 -6.06 5.57 8.43
CA ALA A 422 -5.24 6.73 8.10
C ALA A 422 -4.74 6.54 6.65
N GLY A 423 -5.36 7.23 5.69
CA GLY A 423 -5.04 7.20 4.25
C GLY A 423 -5.97 6.28 3.45
N ARG A 424 -6.92 6.87 2.69
CA ARG A 424 -7.97 6.13 1.94
C ARG A 424 -7.43 5.16 0.87
N VAL A 425 -6.20 5.38 0.38
CA VAL A 425 -5.61 4.65 -0.75
C VAL A 425 -4.41 3.79 -0.31
N ARG A 426 -4.21 2.63 -0.94
CA ARG A 426 -3.07 1.74 -0.69
C ARG A 426 -1.72 2.46 -0.88
N THR A 427 -0.78 2.23 0.03
CA THR A 427 0.59 2.77 -0.05
C THR A 427 1.47 2.03 -1.07
N SER A 428 2.57 2.65 -1.54
CA SER A 428 3.55 2.00 -2.44
C SER A 428 4.20 0.76 -1.82
N ALA A 429 4.39 0.76 -0.50
CA ALA A 429 4.88 -0.43 0.21
C ALA A 429 3.88 -1.59 0.16
N THR A 430 2.58 -1.30 0.18
CA THR A 430 1.52 -2.30 0.01
C THR A 430 1.56 -2.86 -1.42
N THR A 431 1.65 -2.01 -2.43
CA THR A 431 1.78 -2.42 -3.85
C THR A 431 2.96 -3.37 -4.06
N ILE A 432 4.15 -3.06 -3.52
CA ILE A 432 5.34 -3.94 -3.64
C ILE A 432 5.07 -5.33 -3.06
N LYS A 433 4.46 -5.38 -1.86
CA LYS A 433 4.10 -6.65 -1.21
C LYS A 433 3.12 -7.45 -2.04
N ASP A 434 2.10 -6.78 -2.60
CA ASP A 434 1.08 -7.43 -3.41
C ASP A 434 1.66 -7.94 -4.74
N ILE A 435 2.57 -7.21 -5.40
CA ILE A 435 3.28 -7.69 -6.62
C ILE A 435 4.06 -8.96 -6.30
N THR A 436 4.80 -8.98 -5.18
CA THR A 436 5.53 -10.18 -4.76
C THR A 436 4.57 -11.34 -4.44
N ALA A 437 3.40 -11.06 -3.83
CA ALA A 437 2.40 -12.08 -3.54
C ALA A 437 1.77 -12.66 -4.81
N LEU A 438 1.52 -11.83 -5.83
CA LEU A 438 1.06 -12.28 -7.14
C LEU A 438 2.11 -13.16 -7.81
N ALA A 439 3.37 -12.73 -7.85
CA ALA A 439 4.44 -13.51 -8.46
C ALA A 439 4.62 -14.88 -7.78
N LYS A 440 4.52 -14.95 -6.45
CA LYS A 440 4.52 -16.23 -5.71
C LYS A 440 3.33 -17.11 -6.07
N TRP A 441 2.14 -16.51 -6.18
CA TRP A 441 0.93 -17.25 -6.57
C TRP A 441 1.08 -17.83 -7.98
N ILE A 442 1.58 -17.03 -8.93
CA ILE A 442 1.85 -17.46 -10.31
C ILE A 442 2.81 -18.65 -10.30
N ASN A 443 3.96 -18.55 -9.64
CA ASN A 443 4.95 -19.63 -9.63
C ASN A 443 4.40 -20.92 -8.98
N SER A 444 3.64 -20.80 -7.89
CA SER A 444 2.97 -21.96 -7.27
C SER A 444 1.92 -22.58 -8.20
N TYR A 445 1.15 -21.74 -8.91
CA TYR A 445 0.13 -22.18 -9.85
C TYR A 445 0.73 -22.90 -11.05
N CYS A 446 1.79 -22.34 -11.63
CA CYS A 446 2.53 -22.94 -12.73
C CYS A 446 3.18 -24.27 -12.31
N ALA A 447 3.83 -24.33 -11.15
CA ALA A 447 4.44 -25.56 -10.65
C ALA A 447 3.40 -26.68 -10.44
N ALA A 448 2.23 -26.37 -9.87
CA ALA A 448 1.17 -27.35 -9.63
C ALA A 448 0.53 -27.89 -10.91
N ARG A 449 0.68 -27.19 -12.05
CA ARG A 449 0.07 -27.53 -13.34
C ARG A 449 1.12 -27.76 -14.45
N SER A 450 2.39 -27.89 -14.07
CA SER A 450 3.52 -28.08 -14.99
C SER A 450 3.57 -27.06 -16.13
N ARG A 451 3.22 -25.80 -15.85
CA ARG A 451 3.26 -24.71 -16.84
C ARG A 451 4.65 -24.09 -16.95
N VAL A 452 4.98 -23.60 -18.14
CA VAL A 452 6.29 -23.00 -18.47
C VAL A 452 6.33 -21.47 -18.35
N ASP A 453 5.18 -20.83 -18.13
CA ASP A 453 5.02 -19.38 -18.04
C ASP A 453 5.15 -18.85 -16.59
N ALA A 454 6.01 -19.50 -15.79
CA ALA A 454 6.38 -19.03 -14.45
C ALA A 454 7.29 -17.79 -14.53
N ILE A 455 7.31 -16.98 -13.47
CA ILE A 455 8.22 -15.85 -13.38
C ILE A 455 9.58 -16.36 -12.90
N PRO A 456 10.66 -16.17 -13.66
CA PRO A 456 11.98 -16.64 -13.30
C PRO A 456 12.51 -15.95 -12.04
N GLU A 457 13.24 -16.72 -11.24
CA GLU A 457 13.92 -16.23 -10.04
C GLU A 457 15.36 -15.81 -10.38
N ASP A 458 15.81 -14.72 -9.78
CA ASP A 458 17.20 -14.27 -9.83
C ASP A 458 17.89 -14.67 -8.51
N ASN A 459 18.92 -15.52 -8.60
CA ASN A 459 19.64 -16.06 -7.44
C ASN A 459 18.72 -16.72 -6.39
N GLY A 460 17.71 -17.47 -6.83
CA GLY A 460 16.74 -18.17 -5.96
C GLY A 460 15.78 -17.24 -5.23
N ARG A 461 15.59 -16.01 -5.73
CA ARG A 461 14.61 -15.05 -5.22
C ARG A 461 13.85 -14.40 -6.36
N LEU A 462 12.56 -14.15 -6.12
CA LEU A 462 11.75 -13.34 -7.04
C LEU A 462 12.34 -11.93 -7.18
N PRO A 463 12.36 -11.37 -8.40
CA PRO A 463 12.88 -10.04 -8.65
C PRO A 463 12.10 -8.98 -7.85
N ARG A 464 12.83 -8.07 -7.21
CA ARG A 464 12.21 -7.01 -6.40
C ARG A 464 11.76 -5.86 -7.29
N LEU A 465 10.50 -5.92 -7.74
CA LEU A 465 9.88 -4.84 -8.49
C LEU A 465 9.41 -3.72 -7.56
N THR A 466 9.72 -2.48 -7.91
CA THR A 466 9.33 -1.30 -7.13
C THR A 466 8.67 -0.23 -7.98
N PRO A 467 7.49 0.28 -7.57
CA PRO A 467 6.88 1.45 -8.19
C PRO A 467 7.77 2.69 -8.01
N ARG A 468 7.80 3.57 -9.01
CA ARG A 468 8.38 4.92 -8.89
C ARG A 468 7.29 5.98 -8.72
#